data_AF-A0AAJ5X0L1-F1
#
_entry.id   AF-A0AAJ5X0L1-F1
#
_cell.length_a   1.000
_cell.length_b   1.000
_cell.length_c   1.000
_cell.angle_alpha   90.00
_cell.angle_beta   90.00
_cell.angle_gamma   90.00
#
_symmetry.space_group_name_H-M   'P 1'
#
loop_
_entity.id
_entity.type
_entity.pdbx_description
1 polymer ?
#
loop_
_entity_poly.entity_id
_entity_poly.type
_entity_poly.pdbx_seq_one_letter_code
_entity_poly.pdbx_strand_id
1 'polypeptide(L)'
;MKTALFPTLAAFALLSACGDQQVNPPTEPAAPLRTPDAMQPVEAVGPSSLAGRGPRSFVGVWAANPAWCAGPQGADSPITITPMRFDAYGHNCDIARIDEAGSGYFAALACMAQGRRVNERVYMGTTGDVLTLTYMDRDRLTTKLARCPGSPRAPDPANPLEKIMKKEGGDAPPAAPPS
;
A
#
# COMPACT_ATOMS: atom_id res chain seq x y z
N MET A 1 -81.54 19.60 7.01
CA MET A 1 -80.57 20.49 7.70
C MET A 1 -79.18 20.03 7.28
N LYS A 2 -78.19 20.81 6.86
CA LYS A 2 -78.00 22.25 6.67
C LYS A 2 -76.68 22.35 5.85
N THR A 3 -76.60 23.31 4.94
CA THR A 3 -75.51 23.64 4.01
C THR A 3 -74.16 23.95 4.65
N ALA A 4 -73.05 23.69 3.92
CA ALA A 4 -71.97 24.64 3.55
C ALA A 4 -70.62 23.91 3.33
N LEU A 5 -70.12 23.88 2.08
CA LEU A 5 -69.03 24.72 1.53
C LEU A 5 -67.60 24.40 2.04
N PHE A 6 -66.80 23.83 1.15
CA PHE A 6 -65.32 23.89 1.13
C PHE A 6 -64.86 25.36 0.95
N PRO A 7 -63.73 25.81 1.53
CA PRO A 7 -62.37 25.49 1.07
C PRO A 7 -61.38 25.31 2.27
N THR A 8 -60.11 24.92 2.17
CA THR A 8 -58.98 25.57 1.48
C THR A 8 -57.75 24.67 1.62
N LEU A 9 -57.06 24.40 0.51
CA LEU A 9 -55.64 24.04 0.48
C LEU A 9 -54.82 25.17 1.12
N ALA A 10 -53.76 24.84 1.87
CA ALA A 10 -52.41 25.42 1.77
C ALA A 10 -51.60 25.18 3.06
N ALA A 11 -50.77 24.14 3.06
CA ALA A 11 -49.64 24.01 3.99
C ALA A 11 -48.49 23.24 3.34
N PHE A 12 -47.97 23.77 2.24
CA PHE A 12 -46.65 23.40 1.71
C PHE A 12 -45.79 24.67 1.74
N ALA A 13 -45.18 24.92 2.89
CA ALA A 13 -44.21 25.99 3.03
C ALA A 13 -42.88 25.39 3.51
N LEU A 14 -41.82 25.72 2.76
CA LEU A 14 -40.41 25.74 3.15
C LEU A 14 -39.60 24.44 2.97
N LEU A 15 -39.39 24.05 1.70
CA LEU A 15 -38.15 23.41 1.25
C LEU A 15 -37.63 24.15 0.01
N SER A 16 -37.27 25.43 0.16
CA SER A 16 -36.51 26.19 -0.84
C SER A 16 -35.23 26.73 -0.21
N ALA A 17 -34.30 25.82 0.06
CA ALA A 17 -32.90 26.16 0.30
C ALA A 17 -32.03 25.35 -0.67
N CYS A 18 -32.32 25.47 -1.97
CA CYS A 18 -31.31 25.20 -3.00
C CYS A 18 -30.53 26.50 -3.13
N GLY A 19 -29.36 26.57 -2.49
CA GLY A 19 -28.47 27.71 -2.66
C GLY A 19 -28.04 27.79 -4.11
N ASP A 20 -28.23 28.95 -4.74
CA ASP A 20 -27.63 29.29 -6.03
C ASP A 20 -26.11 29.23 -5.87
N GLN A 21 -25.53 28.09 -6.24
CA GLN A 21 -24.09 27.89 -6.17
C GLN A 21 -23.48 28.53 -7.42
N GLN A 22 -23.23 29.84 -7.34
CA GLN A 22 -22.53 30.58 -8.36
C GLN A 22 -21.10 30.03 -8.48
N VAL A 23 -20.89 29.17 -9.47
CA VAL A 23 -19.57 28.66 -9.83
C VAL A 23 -18.82 29.74 -10.61
N ASN A 24 -17.55 29.91 -10.26
CA ASN A 24 -16.63 30.76 -11.01
C ASN A 24 -16.43 30.22 -12.44
N PRO A 25 -16.18 31.08 -13.44
CA PRO A 25 -15.91 30.65 -14.80
C PRO A 25 -14.68 29.73 -14.86
N PRO A 26 -14.56 28.84 -15.87
CA PRO A 26 -13.50 27.81 -15.94
C PRO A 26 -12.06 28.33 -15.93
N THR A 27 -11.87 29.61 -16.21
CA THR A 27 -10.58 30.29 -16.28
C THR A 27 -10.15 30.93 -14.97
N GLU A 28 -11.03 30.99 -13.97
CA GLU A 28 -10.75 31.60 -12.67
C GLU A 28 -10.66 30.51 -11.60
N PRO A 29 -9.74 30.59 -10.63
CA PRO A 29 -9.71 29.67 -9.50
C PRO A 29 -10.96 29.83 -8.62
N ALA A 30 -11.44 28.74 -8.02
CA ALA A 30 -12.50 28.81 -7.03
C ALA A 30 -12.05 29.64 -5.81
N ALA A 31 -12.96 30.46 -5.29
CA ALA A 31 -12.70 31.21 -4.07
C ALA A 31 -12.45 30.24 -2.89
N PRO A 32 -11.54 30.57 -1.95
CA PRO A 32 -11.29 29.72 -0.79
C PRO A 32 -12.56 29.48 0.03
N LEU A 33 -12.87 28.21 0.31
CA LEU A 33 -13.97 27.87 1.20
C LEU A 33 -13.65 28.34 2.63
N ARG A 34 -14.52 29.18 3.19
CA ARG A 34 -14.43 29.69 4.56
C ARG A 34 -15.42 28.97 5.47
N THR A 35 -15.47 27.64 5.40
CA THR A 35 -16.26 26.81 6.31
C THR A 35 -15.40 26.37 7.49
N PRO A 36 -15.98 26.11 8.68
CA PRO A 36 -15.24 25.57 9.82
C PRO A 36 -14.45 24.30 9.49
N ASP A 37 -15.01 23.42 8.65
CA ASP A 37 -14.32 22.22 8.16
C ASP A 37 -13.12 22.54 7.26
N ALA A 38 -13.21 23.58 6.43
CA ALA A 38 -12.10 24.00 5.56
C ALA A 38 -10.96 24.71 6.33
N MET A 39 -11.21 25.13 7.58
CA MET A 39 -10.24 25.76 8.47
C MET A 39 -9.64 24.79 9.49
N GLN A 40 -10.01 23.51 9.44
CA GLN A 40 -9.40 22.46 10.26
C GLN A 40 -7.90 22.37 9.96
N PRO A 41 -7.03 22.22 10.98
CA PRO A 41 -5.64 21.89 10.77
C PRO A 41 -5.54 20.59 9.97
N VAL A 42 -4.81 20.62 8.85
CA VAL A 42 -4.48 19.39 8.15
C VAL A 42 -3.62 18.55 9.09
N GLU A 43 -4.14 17.39 9.48
CA GLU A 43 -3.39 16.44 10.30
C GLU A 43 -2.05 16.16 9.63
N ALA A 44 -0.96 16.27 10.40
CA ALA A 44 0.38 16.04 9.90
C ALA A 44 0.44 14.65 9.24
N VAL A 45 1.23 14.53 8.16
CA VAL A 45 1.43 13.27 7.43
C VAL A 45 1.94 12.20 8.41
N GLY A 46 1.02 11.41 8.96
CA GLY A 46 1.35 10.15 9.61
C GLY A 46 1.95 9.19 8.59
N PRO A 47 2.56 8.06 9.03
CA PRO A 47 3.11 7.07 8.09
C PRO A 47 2.01 6.70 7.09
N SER A 48 2.24 7.05 5.83
CA SER A 48 1.20 6.96 4.82
C SER A 48 0.70 5.52 4.75
N SER A 49 -0.60 5.30 4.73
CA SER A 49 -1.24 4.01 4.39
C SER A 49 -0.92 3.54 2.94
N LEU A 50 -0.09 4.31 2.23
CA LEU A 50 0.51 4.01 0.93
C LEU A 50 1.93 3.45 1.04
N ALA A 51 2.62 3.63 2.18
CA ALA A 51 3.93 3.03 2.43
C ALA A 51 3.74 1.50 2.51
N GLY A 52 4.07 0.81 1.41
CA GLY A 52 3.75 -0.60 1.22
C GLY A 52 2.87 -0.92 0.02
N ARG A 53 2.44 0.07 -0.77
CA ARG A 53 1.76 -0.12 -2.06
C ARG A 53 2.63 0.24 -3.27
N GLY A 54 3.92 0.50 -3.05
CA GLY A 54 4.88 0.71 -4.13
C GLY A 54 5.20 -0.59 -4.89
N PRO A 55 5.77 -0.48 -6.11
CA PRO A 55 6.30 -1.62 -6.86
C PRO A 55 7.17 -2.46 -5.94
N ARG A 56 6.81 -3.75 -5.81
CA ARG A 56 7.56 -4.74 -5.03
C ARG A 56 7.58 -4.50 -3.51
N SER A 57 6.54 -3.91 -2.95
CA SER A 57 6.43 -3.66 -1.50
C SER A 57 6.59 -4.87 -0.58
N PHE A 58 6.34 -6.08 -1.11
CA PHE A 58 6.55 -7.36 -0.44
C PHE A 58 8.04 -7.70 -0.22
N VAL A 59 8.98 -7.02 -0.87
CA VAL A 59 10.41 -7.26 -0.70
C VAL A 59 10.82 -6.93 0.74
N GLY A 60 11.55 -7.85 1.36
CA GLY A 60 12.00 -7.71 2.74
C GLY A 60 12.22 -9.05 3.44
N VAL A 61 12.53 -8.93 4.72
CA VAL A 61 12.62 -10.04 5.67
C VAL A 61 11.42 -9.93 6.61
N TRP A 62 10.67 -11.01 6.76
CA TRP A 62 9.37 -11.03 7.43
C TRP A 62 9.27 -12.22 8.38
N ALA A 63 8.66 -12.04 9.55
CA ALA A 63 8.50 -13.12 10.53
C ALA A 63 7.10 -13.11 11.13
N ALA A 64 6.59 -14.28 11.53
CA ALA A 64 5.32 -14.34 12.25
C ALA A 64 5.43 -13.77 13.67
N ASN A 65 6.62 -13.80 14.25
CA ASN A 65 6.98 -13.11 15.50
C ASN A 65 8.26 -12.29 15.28
N PRO A 66 8.24 -10.96 15.51
CA PRO A 66 9.42 -10.10 15.37
C PRO A 66 10.64 -10.54 16.20
N ALA A 67 10.44 -11.22 17.33
CA ALA A 67 11.54 -11.73 18.15
C ALA A 67 12.40 -12.76 17.41
N TRP A 68 11.81 -13.50 16.46
CA TRP A 68 12.51 -14.51 15.66
C TRP A 68 13.51 -13.92 14.68
N CYS A 69 13.41 -12.62 14.36
CA CYS A 69 14.36 -11.94 13.49
C CYS A 69 15.78 -11.91 14.08
N ALA A 70 15.91 -11.90 15.42
CA ALA A 70 17.21 -11.85 16.10
C ALA A 70 17.83 -13.23 16.36
N GLY A 71 17.03 -14.30 16.33
CA GLY A 71 17.45 -15.65 16.68
C GLY A 71 16.66 -16.71 15.92
N PRO A 72 16.86 -16.85 14.59
CA PRO A 72 16.11 -17.79 13.76
C PRO A 72 16.40 -19.24 14.15
N GLN A 73 15.35 -20.04 14.34
CA GLN A 73 15.49 -21.48 14.62
C GLN A 73 14.41 -22.28 13.88
N GLY A 74 14.83 -23.17 12.98
CA GLY A 74 13.92 -24.08 12.32
C GLY A 74 12.76 -23.35 11.62
N ALA A 75 11.54 -23.86 11.83
CA ALA A 75 10.32 -23.26 11.29
C ALA A 75 10.03 -21.84 11.83
N ASP A 76 10.62 -21.46 12.96
CA ASP A 76 10.53 -20.13 13.56
C ASP A 76 11.60 -19.19 12.98
N SER A 77 11.97 -19.38 11.71
CA SER A 77 12.90 -18.48 11.00
C SER A 77 12.13 -17.46 10.17
N PRO A 78 12.61 -16.22 10.06
CA PRO A 78 12.05 -15.26 9.12
C PRO A 78 12.08 -15.79 7.68
N ILE A 79 11.10 -15.38 6.89
CA ILE A 79 11.13 -15.54 5.45
C ILE A 79 11.86 -14.35 4.82
N THR A 80 12.61 -14.62 3.76
CA THR A 80 13.25 -13.59 2.94
C THR A 80 12.59 -13.58 1.58
N ILE A 81 12.05 -12.43 1.18
CA ILE A 81 11.46 -12.24 -0.14
C ILE A 81 12.24 -11.17 -0.88
N THR A 82 12.73 -11.54 -2.04
CA THR A 82 13.42 -10.64 -2.98
C THR A 82 12.57 -10.50 -4.25
N PRO A 83 12.94 -9.59 -5.17
CA PRO A 83 12.43 -9.57 -6.53
C PRO A 83 12.26 -10.92 -7.23
N MET A 84 13.13 -11.89 -6.95
CA MET A 84 13.26 -13.14 -7.72
C MET A 84 13.13 -14.40 -6.88
N ARG A 85 13.07 -14.29 -5.54
CA ARG A 85 13.09 -15.44 -4.64
C ARG A 85 12.12 -15.27 -3.47
N PHE A 86 11.52 -16.37 -3.08
CA PHE A 86 10.75 -16.53 -1.86
C PHE A 86 11.41 -17.66 -1.04
N ASP A 87 12.02 -17.30 0.08
CA ASP A 87 12.76 -18.23 0.92
C ASP A 87 12.14 -18.29 2.31
N ALA A 88 11.71 -19.49 2.69
CA ALA A 88 11.25 -19.82 4.02
C ALA A 88 12.00 -21.08 4.49
N TYR A 89 11.96 -21.36 5.80
CA TYR A 89 12.57 -22.57 6.32
C TYR A 89 11.97 -23.82 5.65
N GLY A 90 12.83 -24.66 5.07
CA GLY A 90 12.43 -25.88 4.35
C GLY A 90 11.82 -25.63 2.96
N HIS A 91 11.72 -24.38 2.51
CA HIS A 91 11.10 -24.01 1.24
C HIS A 91 11.89 -22.88 0.56
N ASN A 92 12.70 -23.24 -0.44
CA ASN A 92 13.37 -22.27 -1.31
C ASN A 92 12.69 -22.28 -2.67
N CYS A 93 12.19 -21.11 -3.08
CA CYS A 93 11.41 -20.96 -4.29
C CYS A 93 11.93 -19.81 -5.16
N ASP A 94 12.00 -20.06 -6.46
CA ASP A 94 12.16 -19.00 -7.45
C ASP A 94 10.80 -18.36 -7.72
N ILE A 95 10.76 -17.04 -7.84
CA ILE A 95 9.57 -16.33 -8.28
C ILE A 95 9.61 -16.28 -9.81
N ALA A 96 8.83 -17.16 -10.45
CA ALA A 96 8.79 -17.30 -11.90
C ALA A 96 7.99 -16.18 -12.59
N ARG A 97 6.97 -15.65 -11.90
CA ARG A 97 6.13 -14.55 -12.40
C ARG A 97 5.58 -13.73 -11.23
N ILE A 98 5.46 -12.43 -11.42
CA ILE A 98 4.76 -11.50 -10.53
C ILE A 98 3.78 -10.71 -11.37
N ASP A 99 2.51 -10.73 -10.96
CA ASP A 99 1.43 -9.97 -11.56
C ASP A 99 0.86 -9.02 -10.49
N GLU A 100 0.82 -7.72 -10.78
CA GLU A 100 0.22 -6.73 -9.88
C GLU A 100 -1.31 -6.85 -9.89
N ALA A 101 -1.95 -6.82 -8.72
CA ALA A 101 -3.39 -6.96 -8.59
C ALA A 101 -3.94 -6.18 -7.38
N GLY A 102 -4.69 -5.12 -7.66
CA GLY A 102 -5.34 -4.31 -6.63
C GLY A 102 -4.33 -3.68 -5.68
N SER A 103 -4.28 -4.15 -4.43
CA SER A 103 -3.36 -3.63 -3.39
C SER A 103 -2.12 -4.49 -3.18
N GLY A 104 -1.87 -5.48 -4.03
CA GLY A 104 -0.77 -6.42 -3.87
C GLY A 104 -0.39 -7.12 -5.15
N TYR A 105 0.18 -8.32 -5.02
CA TYR A 105 0.80 -9.05 -6.11
C TYR A 105 0.46 -10.53 -6.06
N PHE A 106 0.13 -11.13 -7.19
CA PHE A 106 0.17 -12.59 -7.35
C PHE A 106 1.56 -13.02 -7.79
N ALA A 107 2.18 -13.91 -7.02
CA ALA A 107 3.42 -14.56 -7.39
C ALA A 107 3.18 -16.02 -7.75
N ALA A 108 3.76 -16.46 -8.86
CA ALA A 108 3.92 -17.87 -9.19
C ALA A 108 5.31 -18.31 -8.72
N LEU A 109 5.34 -19.19 -7.72
CA LEU A 109 6.54 -19.74 -7.12
C LEU A 109 6.86 -21.10 -7.73
N ALA A 110 8.11 -21.32 -8.06
CA ALA A 110 8.66 -22.62 -8.43
C ALA A 110 9.60 -23.08 -7.31
N CYS A 111 9.12 -23.97 -6.45
CA CYS A 111 9.82 -24.43 -5.25
C CYS A 111 10.47 -25.80 -5.48
N MET A 112 11.61 -26.02 -4.83
CA MET A 112 12.20 -27.36 -4.69
C MET A 112 11.83 -27.92 -3.32
N ALA A 113 10.98 -28.95 -3.29
CA ALA A 113 10.59 -29.64 -2.06
C ALA A 113 10.87 -31.14 -2.21
N GLN A 114 11.71 -31.68 -1.33
CA GLN A 114 12.06 -33.12 -1.31
C GLN A 114 12.52 -33.65 -2.69
N GLY A 115 13.32 -32.85 -3.41
CA GLY A 115 13.84 -33.21 -4.75
C GLY A 115 12.85 -33.09 -5.91
N ARG A 116 11.61 -32.65 -5.66
CA ARG A 116 10.60 -32.42 -6.70
C ARG A 116 10.32 -30.92 -6.85
N ARG A 117 10.13 -30.48 -8.10
CA ARG A 117 9.57 -29.16 -8.37
C ARG A 117 8.09 -29.15 -8.04
N VAL A 118 7.68 -28.20 -7.22
CA VAL A 118 6.28 -27.91 -6.92
C VAL A 118 6.02 -26.45 -7.25
N ASN A 119 4.87 -26.18 -7.87
CA ASN A 119 4.44 -24.82 -8.16
C ASN A 119 3.44 -24.38 -7.11
N GLU A 120 3.55 -23.13 -6.68
CA GLU A 120 2.64 -22.55 -5.69
C GLU A 120 2.27 -21.13 -6.09
N ARG A 121 1.00 -20.76 -5.93
CA ARG A 121 0.55 -19.39 -6.16
C ARG A 121 0.24 -18.69 -4.85
N VAL A 122 0.85 -17.53 -4.65
CA VAL A 122 0.70 -16.74 -3.42
C VAL A 122 0.29 -15.32 -3.78
N TYR A 123 -0.75 -14.82 -3.14
CA TYR A 123 -1.04 -13.38 -3.11
C TYR A 123 -0.24 -12.73 -1.98
N MET A 124 0.44 -11.63 -2.29
CA MET A 124 1.28 -10.86 -1.37
C MET A 124 0.73 -9.44 -1.27
N GLY A 125 0.04 -9.13 -0.18
CA GLY A 125 -0.45 -7.80 0.13
C GLY A 125 0.35 -7.17 1.27
N THR A 126 0.78 -5.92 1.11
CA THR A 126 1.55 -5.22 2.16
C THR A 126 0.83 -3.96 2.60
N THR A 127 0.71 -3.77 3.91
CA THR A 127 0.19 -2.55 4.52
C THR A 127 1.14 -2.12 5.63
N GLY A 128 1.92 -1.07 5.40
CA GLY A 128 2.99 -0.67 6.32
C GLY A 128 4.03 -1.78 6.49
N ASP A 129 4.26 -2.19 7.74
CA ASP A 129 5.19 -3.25 8.12
C ASP A 129 4.51 -4.61 8.36
N VAL A 130 3.33 -4.81 7.76
CA VAL A 130 2.61 -6.10 7.76
C VAL A 130 2.51 -6.64 6.34
N LEU A 131 3.03 -7.85 6.13
CA LEU A 131 2.84 -8.65 4.93
C LEU A 131 1.74 -9.68 5.18
N THR A 132 0.74 -9.70 4.31
CA THR A 132 -0.28 -10.75 4.25
C THR A 132 0.02 -11.65 3.07
N LEU A 133 0.27 -12.93 3.36
CA LEU A 133 0.42 -13.99 2.36
C LEU A 133 -0.87 -14.79 2.31
N THR A 134 -1.44 -14.96 1.13
CA THR A 134 -2.56 -15.89 0.91
C THR A 134 -2.16 -16.94 -0.11
N TYR A 135 -2.10 -18.19 0.32
CA TYR A 135 -1.76 -19.34 -0.51
C TYR A 135 -2.99 -19.81 -1.28
N MET A 136 -3.02 -19.54 -2.59
CA MET A 136 -4.23 -19.71 -3.41
C MET A 136 -4.65 -21.18 -3.53
N ASP A 137 -3.68 -22.08 -3.54
CA ASP A 137 -3.89 -23.51 -3.78
C ASP A 137 -3.96 -24.33 -2.48
N ARG A 138 -3.86 -23.67 -1.31
CA ARG A 138 -3.99 -24.27 0.03
C ARG A 138 -5.24 -23.76 0.74
N ASP A 139 -6.41 -23.92 0.11
CA ASP A 139 -7.70 -23.43 0.63
C ASP A 139 -7.71 -21.94 1.01
N ARG A 140 -6.92 -21.13 0.29
CA ARG A 140 -6.72 -19.69 0.59
C ARG A 140 -6.20 -19.43 2.01
N LEU A 141 -5.39 -20.35 2.54
CA LEU A 141 -4.70 -20.17 3.82
C LEU A 141 -3.99 -18.82 3.83
N THR A 142 -4.26 -18.02 4.86
CA THR A 142 -3.72 -16.68 5.01
C THR A 142 -2.83 -16.59 6.25
N THR A 143 -1.65 -16.01 6.08
CA THR A 143 -0.70 -15.74 7.15
C THR A 143 -0.33 -14.27 7.14
N LYS A 144 -0.25 -13.66 8.33
CA LYS A 144 0.27 -12.31 8.52
C LYS A 144 1.66 -12.39 9.11
N LEU A 145 2.56 -11.58 8.59
CA LEU A 145 3.95 -11.49 9.01
C LEU A 145 4.30 -10.04 9.29
N ALA A 146 5.08 -9.81 10.33
CA ALA A 146 5.66 -8.52 10.64
C ALA A 146 7.02 -8.37 9.96
N ARG A 147 7.33 -7.16 9.52
CA ARG A 147 8.65 -6.85 8.95
C ARG A 147 9.72 -6.94 10.04
N CYS A 148 10.83 -7.59 9.74
CA CYS A 148 11.96 -7.62 10.65
C CYS A 148 12.64 -6.24 10.76
N PRO A 149 13.16 -5.88 11.95
CA PRO A 149 13.97 -4.67 12.11
C PRO A 149 15.15 -4.66 11.14
N GLY A 150 15.39 -3.52 10.48
CA GLY A 150 16.48 -3.37 9.50
C GLY A 150 16.24 -4.09 8.17
N SER A 151 15.09 -4.74 7.96
CA SER A 151 14.74 -5.34 6.68
C SER A 151 14.84 -4.29 5.55
N PRO A 152 15.38 -4.67 4.38
CA PRO A 152 15.29 -3.81 3.20
C PRO A 152 13.81 -3.53 2.90
N ARG A 153 13.54 -2.31 2.46
CA ARG A 153 12.26 -1.91 1.87
C ARG A 153 12.52 -1.66 0.40
N ALA A 154 11.56 -2.02 -0.46
CA ALA A 154 11.65 -1.61 -1.84
C ALA A 154 11.73 -0.06 -1.89
N PRO A 155 12.64 0.50 -2.71
CA PRO A 155 12.65 1.92 -3.04
C PRO A 155 11.24 2.37 -3.36
N ASP A 156 10.74 3.39 -2.68
CA ASP A 156 9.44 3.96 -3.05
C ASP A 156 9.69 4.80 -4.30
N PRO A 157 9.16 4.42 -5.48
CA PRO A 157 9.38 5.20 -6.70
C PRO A 157 8.80 6.61 -6.61
N ALA A 158 7.89 6.86 -5.67
CA ALA A 158 7.34 8.17 -5.38
C ALA A 158 8.19 8.96 -4.37
N ASN A 159 9.19 8.35 -3.72
CA ASN A 159 10.03 9.02 -2.74
C ASN A 159 11.05 9.96 -3.41
N PRO A 160 10.90 11.29 -3.22
CA PRO A 160 11.81 12.26 -3.81
C PRO A 160 13.25 12.17 -3.27
N LEU A 161 13.43 11.67 -2.03
CA LEU A 161 14.75 11.57 -1.39
C LEU A 161 15.68 10.60 -2.12
N GLU A 162 15.19 9.47 -2.60
CA GLU A 162 16.05 8.52 -3.34
C GLU A 162 16.49 9.06 -4.70
N LYS A 163 15.67 9.90 -5.35
CA LYS A 163 16.07 10.60 -6.58
C LYS A 163 17.18 11.61 -6.31
N ILE A 164 17.14 12.30 -5.17
CA ILE A 164 18.15 13.30 -4.78
C ILE A 164 19.46 12.60 -4.41
N MET A 165 19.41 11.54 -3.60
CA MET A 165 20.61 10.78 -3.20
C MET A 165 21.32 10.12 -4.40
N LYS A 166 20.58 9.61 -5.39
CA LYS A 166 21.17 9.10 -6.64
C LYS A 166 21.76 10.19 -7.53
N LYS A 167 21.24 11.42 -7.45
CA LYS A 167 21.75 12.56 -8.21
C LYS A 167 23.05 13.10 -7.61
N GLU A 168 23.18 13.13 -6.29
CA GLU A 168 24.38 13.61 -5.59
C GLU A 168 25.53 12.60 -5.60
N GLY A 169 25.25 11.29 -5.67
CA GLY A 169 26.29 10.26 -5.79
C GLY A 169 26.96 10.15 -7.18
N GLY A 170 26.54 10.96 -8.15
CA GLY A 170 27.07 10.96 -9.52
C GLY A 170 28.23 11.94 -9.76
N ASP A 171 28.46 12.91 -8.87
CA ASP A 171 29.54 13.89 -8.98
C ASP A 171 30.75 13.47 -8.13
N ALA A 172 31.44 12.42 -8.56
CA ALA A 172 32.82 12.19 -8.10
C ALA A 172 33.75 13.22 -8.77
N PRO A 173 34.59 13.96 -8.02
CA PRO A 173 35.52 14.90 -8.63
C PRO A 173 36.52 14.17 -9.56
N PRO A 174 36.93 14.77 -10.68
CA PRO A 174 37.84 14.13 -11.61
C PRO A 174 39.19 13.82 -10.94
N ALA A 175 39.68 12.61 -11.17
CA ALA A 175 41.00 12.18 -10.72
C ALA A 175 42.09 13.10 -11.28
N ALA A 176 43.04 13.49 -10.42
CA ALA A 176 44.17 14.34 -10.78
C ALA A 176 45.07 13.64 -11.83
N PRO A 177 45.68 14.40 -12.77
CA PRO A 177 46.51 13.83 -13.83
C PRO A 177 47.84 13.28 -13.26
N PRO A 178 48.42 12.23 -13.89
CA PRO A 178 49.67 11.66 -13.44
C PRO A 178 50.87 12.56 -13.77
N SER A 179 51.83 12.59 -12.84
CA SER A 179 53.12 13.31 -12.93
C SER A 179 54.09 12.72 -13.94
#